data_AF-A0A838SFB7-F1
#
_entry.id   AF-A0A838SFB7-F1
#
_cell.length_a   1.000
_cell.length_b   1.000
_cell.length_c   1.000
_cell.angle_alpha   90.00
_cell.angle_beta   90.00
_cell.angle_gamma   90.00
#
_symmetry.space_group_name_H-M   'P 1'
#
loop_
_entity.id
_entity.type
_entity.pdbx_description
1 polymer ?
#
loop_
_entity_poly.entity_id
_entity_poly.type
_entity_poly.pdbx_seq_one_letter_code
_entity_poly.pdbx_strand_id
1 'polypeptide(L)' 'MKWRSLLPWLILFVMICSVNPVGAEPVLQPWTKNPWYWSDHGEPVLLLGGSDDDSLFQWPEKDLL' A
#
# COMPACT_ATOMS: atom_id res chain seq x y z
N MET A 1 -32.60 38.00 -3.15
CA MET A 1 -32.25 36.58 -3.39
C MET A 1 -30.73 36.46 -3.64
N LYS A 2 -29.92 36.31 -2.58
CA LYS A 2 -28.44 36.41 -2.62
C LYS A 2 -27.71 35.16 -3.15
N TRP A 3 -28.46 34.11 -3.52
CA TRP A 3 -27.94 32.79 -3.89
C TRP A 3 -26.99 32.75 -5.09
N ARG A 4 -27.11 33.71 -6.03
CA ARG A 4 -26.23 33.82 -7.21
C ARG A 4 -24.78 34.17 -6.83
N SER A 5 -24.58 34.80 -5.67
CA SER A 5 -23.24 35.13 -5.14
C SER A 5 -22.55 33.93 -4.49
N LEU A 6 -23.31 32.91 -4.07
CA LEU A 6 -22.80 31.72 -3.36
C LEU A 6 -22.41 30.58 -4.30
N LEU A 7 -22.93 30.60 -5.53
CA LEU A 7 -22.65 29.59 -6.55
C LEU A 7 -21.14 29.44 -6.89
N PRO A 8 -20.34 30.52 -7.07
CA PRO A 8 -18.91 30.36 -7.34
C PRO A 8 -18.15 29.79 -6.14
N TRP A 9 -18.57 30.11 -4.92
CA TRP A 9 -17.97 29.57 -3.70
C TRP A 9 -18.28 28.08 -3.51
N LEU A 10 -19.49 27.65 -3.87
CA LEU A 10 -19.87 26.24 -3.85
C LEU A 10 -19.06 25.44 -4.89
N ILE A 11 -18.91 25.97 -6.11
CA ILE A 11 -18.11 25.34 -7.17
C ILE A 11 -16.64 25.24 -6.75
N LEU A 12 -16.08 26.32 -6.17
CA LEU A 12 -14.72 26.32 -5.66
C LEU A 12 -14.52 25.32 -4.52
N PHE A 13 -15.49 25.22 -3.60
CA PHE A 13 -15.47 24.25 -2.50
C PHE A 13 -15.47 22.81 -3.01
N VAL A 14 -16.32 22.48 -3.99
CA VAL A 14 -16.37 21.15 -4.60
C VAL A 14 -15.08 20.80 -5.33
N MET A 15 -14.47 21.76 -6.04
CA MET A 15 -13.17 21.58 -6.72
C MET A 15 -12.04 21.27 -5.72
N ILE A 16 -12.00 21.97 -4.57
CA ILE A 16 -10.99 21.75 -3.53
C ILE A 16 -11.21 20.39 -2.84
N CYS A 17 -12.46 19.98 -2.62
CA CYS A 17 -12.77 18.68 -2.00
C CYS A 17 -12.58 17.48 -2.94
N SER A 18 -12.35 17.69 -4.25
CA SER A 18 -12.21 16.62 -5.23
C SER A 18 -10.75 16.17 -5.44
N VAL A 19 -9.81 16.60 -4.60
CA VAL A 19 -8.45 16.06 -4.61
C VAL A 19 -8.52 14.64 -4.07
N ASN A 20 -8.67 13.67 -4.98
CA ASN A 20 -8.37 12.29 -4.65
C ASN A 20 -6.88 12.25 -4.27
N PRO A 21 -6.51 11.67 -3.12
CA PRO A 21 -5.12 11.28 -2.96
C PRO A 21 -4.83 10.38 -4.16
N VAL A 22 -3.88 10.79 -5.02
CA VAL A 22 -3.22 9.85 -5.91
C VAL A 22 -2.68 8.81 -4.96
N GLY A 23 -3.37 7.68 -4.88
CA GLY A 23 -3.05 6.62 -3.94
C GLY A 23 -1.62 6.26 -4.21
N ALA A 24 -0.73 6.50 -3.24
CA ALA A 24 0.59 5.90 -3.30
C ALA A 24 0.35 4.40 -3.51
N GLU A 25 0.91 3.84 -4.59
CA GLU A 25 0.82 2.39 -4.76
C GLU A 25 1.34 1.74 -3.47
N PRO A 26 0.65 0.73 -2.94
CA PRO A 26 1.14 0.02 -1.78
C PRO A 26 2.55 -0.48 -2.09
N VAL A 27 3.50 -0.18 -1.21
CA VAL A 27 4.90 -0.62 -1.35
C VAL A 27 4.97 -2.13 -1.54
N LEU A 28 4.07 -2.87 -0.88
CA LEU A 28 3.93 -4.30 -0.99
C LEU A 28 2.48 -4.67 -1.32
N GLN A 29 2.29 -5.43 -2.40
CA GLN A 29 0.98 -5.87 -2.86
C GLN A 29 1.05 -7.27 -3.50
N PRO A 30 -0.07 -8.02 -3.60
CA PRO A 30 -0.09 -9.28 -4.32
C PRO A 30 0.37 -9.11 -5.77
N TRP A 31 1.25 -9.99 -6.24
CA TRP A 31 1.78 -9.89 -7.59
C TRP A 31 0.70 -10.22 -8.62
N THR A 32 0.47 -9.31 -9.56
CA THR A 32 -0.69 -9.36 -10.46
C THR A 32 -0.72 -10.61 -11.34
N LYS A 33 0.45 -11.16 -11.70
CA LYS A 33 0.55 -12.38 -12.53
C LYS A 33 0.34 -13.66 -11.73
N ASN A 34 0.70 -13.68 -10.46
CA ASN A 34 0.49 -14.81 -9.55
C ASN A 34 0.27 -14.28 -8.12
N PRO A 35 -0.99 -14.16 -7.66
CA PRO A 35 -1.34 -13.58 -6.36
C PRO A 35 -0.85 -14.35 -5.13
N TRP A 36 -0.25 -15.53 -5.32
CA TRP A 36 0.43 -16.28 -4.26
C TRP A 36 1.77 -15.66 -3.85
N TYR A 37 2.33 -14.78 -4.69
CA TYR A 37 3.56 -14.04 -4.42
C TYR A 37 3.28 -12.57 -4.14
N TRP A 38 4.25 -11.91 -3.54
CA TRP A 38 4.24 -10.47 -3.32
C TRP A 38 4.96 -9.75 -4.44
N SER A 39 4.70 -8.45 -4.57
CA SER A 39 5.45 -7.55 -5.44
C SER A 39 5.85 -6.28 -4.71
N ASP A 40 7.04 -5.79 -5.03
CA ASP A 40 7.59 -4.50 -4.63
C ASP A 40 7.83 -3.68 -5.90
N HIS A 41 7.18 -2.52 -6.02
CA HIS A 41 7.20 -1.69 -7.24
C HIS A 41 6.90 -2.47 -8.54
N GLY A 42 6.03 -3.48 -8.48
CA GLY A 42 5.59 -4.30 -9.62
C GLY A 42 6.46 -5.52 -9.93
N GLU A 43 7.63 -5.64 -9.29
CA GLU A 43 8.52 -6.79 -9.46
C GLU A 43 8.22 -7.87 -8.41
N PRO A 44 8.23 -9.17 -8.78
CA PRO A 44 7.94 -10.25 -7.85
C PRO A 44 9.03 -10.36 -6.78
N VAL A 45 8.61 -10.48 -5.52
CA VAL A 45 9.49 -10.67 -4.37
C VAL A 45 9.02 -11.85 -3.50
N LEU A 46 9.97 -12.54 -2.88
CA LEU A 46 9.69 -13.58 -1.88
C LEU A 46 9.99 -13.02 -0.49
N LEU A 47 8.99 -13.07 0.40
CA LEU A 47 9.18 -12.74 1.80
C LEU A 47 9.70 -13.99 2.54
N LEU A 48 10.75 -13.82 3.33
CA LEU A 48 11.40 -14.89 4.09
C LEU A 48 11.33 -14.59 5.59
N GLY A 49 11.28 -15.64 6.42
CA GLY A 49 11.21 -15.49 7.87
C GLY A 49 9.79 -15.35 8.45
N GLY A 50 8.79 -15.94 7.80
CA GLY A 50 7.41 -16.05 8.34
C GLY A 50 7.22 -17.14 9.40
N SER A 51 8.23 -17.98 9.58
CA SER A 51 8.31 -19.05 10.59
C SER A 51 9.75 -19.13 11.09
N ASP A 52 9.93 -19.66 12.31
CA ASP A 52 11.25 -20.02 12.83
C ASP A 52 11.95 -21.02 11.90
N ASP A 53 11.18 -21.86 11.20
CA ASP A 53 11.65 -22.86 10.23
C ASP A 53 12.09 -22.28 8.87
N ASP A 54 11.69 -21.04 8.54
CA ASP A 54 11.92 -20.41 7.24
C ASP A 54 13.03 -19.35 7.28
N SER A 55 13.80 -19.31 8.37
CA SER A 55 14.91 -18.38 8.52
C SER A 55 16.15 -18.89 7.77
N LEU A 56 16.63 -18.10 6.80
CA LEU A 56 17.88 -18.39 6.08
C LEU A 56 19.12 -18.42 6.98
N PHE A 57 19.01 -17.85 8.17
CA PHE A 57 20.08 -17.75 9.16
C PHE A 57 19.66 -18.42 10.45
N GLN A 58 18.95 -19.55 10.37
CA GLN A 58 18.55 -20.32 11.54
C GLN A 58 19.78 -20.64 12.40
N TRP A 59 19.71 -20.28 13.68
CA TRP A 59 20.71 -20.73 14.65
C TRP A 59 20.37 -22.19 14.98
N PRO A 60 21.36 -23.09 15.08
CA PRO A 60 21.08 -24.45 15.53
C PRO A 60 20.44 -24.39 16.91
N GLU A 61 19.28 -25.02 17.09
CA GLU A 61 18.53 -25.01 18.37
C GLU A 61 19.40 -25.43 19.56
N LYS A 62 20.34 -26.36 19.32
CA LYS A 62 21.35 -26.82 20.28
C LYS A 62 22.31 -25.74 20.80
N ASP A 63 22.47 -24.63 20.07
CA ASP A 63 23.36 -23.52 20.42
C ASP A 63 22.59 -22.38 21.14
N LEU A 64 21.28 -22.56 21.35
CA LEU A 64 20.37 -21.61 22.01
C LEU A 64 20.04 -21.99 23.48
N LEU A 65 20.62 -23.07 24.01
CA LEU A 65 20.40 -23.60 25.37
C LEU A 65 21.65 -23.54 26.25
#